data_AF-A0A241WF64-F1
#
_entry.id   AF-A0A241WF64-F1
#
_cell.length_a   1.000
_cell.length_b   1.000
_cell.length_c   1.000
_cell.angle_alpha   90.00
_cell.angle_beta   90.00
_cell.angle_gamma   90.00
#
_symmetry.space_group_name_H-M   'P 1'
#
loop_
_entity.id
_entity.type
_entity.pdbx_description
1 polymer ?
#
loop_
_entity_poly.entity_id
_entity_poly.type
_entity_poly.pdbx_seq_one_letter_code
_entity_poly.pdbx_strand_id
1 'polypeptide(L)' 'MHNSINLADDAKNQKLNEELYLKYSLQEINSEILIMKYQNSTQKTKKIICSIFKERGFNRDEIEILLNSLK' A
#
# COMPACT_ATOMS: atom_id res chain seq x y z
N MET A 1 -18.46 27.79 17.71
CA MET A 1 -17.82 27.78 16.38
C MET A 1 -17.00 26.50 16.30
N HIS A 2 -17.47 25.48 15.58
CA HIS A 2 -16.74 24.21 15.44
C HIS A 2 -15.60 24.42 14.44
N ASN A 3 -14.35 24.23 14.88
CA ASN A 3 -13.16 24.34 14.04
C ASN A 3 -13.16 23.24 12.96
N SER A 4 -13.80 23.51 11.82
CA SER A 4 -13.80 22.61 10.66
C SER A 4 -12.39 22.35 10.10
N ILE A 5 -11.43 23.23 10.40
CA ILE A 5 -10.03 23.12 9.98
C ILE A 5 -9.35 21.92 10.66
N ASN A 6 -9.55 21.73 11.97
CA ASN A 6 -8.95 20.62 12.72
C ASN A 6 -9.53 19.26 12.30
N LEU A 7 -10.82 19.22 11.96
CA LEU A 7 -11.48 17.96 11.59
C LEU A 7 -10.96 17.38 10.27
N ALA A 8 -10.63 18.24 9.31
CA ALA A 8 -10.10 17.84 8.01
C ALA A 8 -8.64 17.34 8.12
N ASP A 9 -7.84 18.01 8.95
CA ASP A 9 -6.47 17.59 9.24
C ASP A 9 -6.45 16.28 10.04
N ASP A 10 -7.33 16.12 11.02
CA ASP A 10 -7.48 14.87 11.78
C ASP A 10 -7.90 13.69 10.89
N ALA A 11 -8.87 13.89 9.99
CA ALA A 11 -9.30 12.84 9.05
C ALA A 11 -8.17 12.44 8.07
N LYS A 12 -7.38 13.42 7.62
CA LYS A 12 -6.21 13.17 6.76
C LYS A 12 -5.11 12.42 7.50
N ASN A 13 -4.85 12.80 8.75
CA ASN A 13 -3.86 12.14 9.61
C ASN A 13 -4.28 10.71 9.94
N GLN A 14 -5.56 10.49 10.26
CA GLN A 14 -6.10 9.15 10.51
C GLN A 14 -5.90 8.24 9.29
N LYS A 15 -6.24 8.73 8.10
CA LYS A 15 -6.06 7.98 6.85
C LYS A 15 -4.59 7.67 6.55
N LEU A 16 -3.68 8.62 6.81
CA LEU A 16 -2.25 8.38 6.65
C LEU A 16 -1.75 7.31 7.63
N ASN A 17 -2.24 7.33 8.87
CA ASN A 17 -1.94 6.31 9.87
C ASN A 17 -2.44 4.93 9.46
N GLU A 18 -3.64 4.84 8.88
CA GLU A 18 -4.18 3.58 8.36
C GLU A 18 -3.33 3.03 7.22
N GLU A 19 -2.90 3.88 6.28
CA GLU A 19 -2.02 3.50 5.17
C GLU A 19 -0.65 3.03 5.67
N LEU A 20 -0.08 3.71 6.68
CA LEU A 20 1.17 3.32 7.34
C LEU A 20 1.03 1.98 8.08
N TYR A 21 -0.03 1.82 8.86
CA TYR A 21 -0.29 0.58 9.60
C TYR A 21 -0.41 -0.62 8.65
N LEU A 22 -1.17 -0.45 7.56
CA LEU A 22 -1.30 -1.47 6.54
C LEU A 22 0.06 -1.78 5.90
N LYS A 23 0.84 -0.76 5.54
CA LYS A 23 2.17 -0.95 4.95
C LYS A 23 3.07 -1.81 5.85
N TYR A 24 3.19 -1.47 7.14
CA TYR A 24 4.01 -2.24 8.09
C TYR A 24 3.51 -3.68 8.24
N SER A 25 2.19 -3.87 8.32
CA SER A 25 1.58 -5.21 8.40
C SER A 25 1.90 -6.09 7.18
N LEU A 26 2.08 -5.47 6.01
CA LEU A 26 2.37 -6.16 4.75
C LEU A 26 3.88 -6.33 4.49
N GLN A 27 4.72 -5.52 5.12
CA GLN A 27 6.16 -5.46 4.88
C GLN A 27 6.90 -6.74 5.29
N GLU A 28 6.32 -7.58 6.14
CA GLU A 28 6.91 -8.87 6.54
C GLU A 28 6.45 -10.04 5.66
N ILE A 29 5.38 -9.85 4.87
CA ILE A 29 4.80 -10.92 4.04
C ILE A 29 5.68 -11.15 2.80
N ASN A 30 5.96 -12.42 2.46
CA ASN A 30 6.67 -12.77 1.24
C ASN A 30 6.02 -12.14 -0.01
N SER A 31 6.83 -11.66 -0.95
CA SER A 31 6.36 -10.93 -2.13
C SER A 31 5.35 -11.71 -2.97
N GLU A 32 5.56 -13.00 -3.22
CA GLU A 32 4.63 -13.83 -4.00
C GLU A 32 3.28 -13.99 -3.31
N ILE A 33 3.30 -14.23 -1.99
CA ILE A 33 2.09 -14.33 -1.17
C ILE A 33 1.34 -13.00 -1.17
N LEU A 34 2.06 -11.88 -1.07
CA LEU A 34 1.51 -10.54 -1.07
C LEU A 34 0.80 -10.24 -2.40
N ILE A 35 1.40 -10.64 -3.51
CA ILE A 35 0.84 -10.51 -4.86
C ILE A 35 -0.44 -11.33 -4.99
N MET A 36 -0.41 -12.62 -4.66
CA MET A 36 -1.59 -13.49 -4.75
C MET A 36 -2.75 -12.99 -3.89
N LYS A 37 -2.46 -12.62 -2.64
CA LYS A 37 -3.50 -12.19 -1.69
C LYS A 37 -4.16 -10.87 -2.08
N TYR A 38 -3.40 -9.98 -2.73
CA TYR A 38 -3.87 -8.63 -3.06
C TYR A 38 -4.03 -8.36 -4.57
N GLN A 39 -4.01 -9.41 -5.39
CA GLN A 39 -4.33 -9.41 -6.82
C GLN A 39 -5.53 -8.53 -7.18
N ASN A 40 -6.65 -8.76 -6.46
CA ASN A 40 -7.94 -8.11 -6.70
C ASN A 40 -8.17 -6.88 -5.81
N SER A 41 -7.12 -6.38 -5.16
CA SER A 41 -7.25 -5.26 -4.23
C SER A 41 -7.40 -3.92 -4.93
N THR A 42 -7.85 -2.94 -4.16
CA THR A 42 -8.02 -1.56 -4.64
C THR A 42 -6.69 -0.98 -5.14
N GLN A 43 -6.78 0.00 -6.04
CA GLN A 43 -5.59 0.70 -6.57
C GLN A 43 -4.72 1.33 -5.46
N LYS A 44 -5.32 1.76 -4.35
CA LYS A 44 -4.59 2.29 -3.18
C LYS A 44 -3.72 1.20 -2.54
N THR A 45 -4.29 0.03 -2.27
CA THR A 45 -3.55 -1.11 -1.72
C THR A 45 -2.43 -1.56 -2.65
N LYS A 46 -2.69 -1.59 -3.97
CA LYS A 46 -1.66 -1.87 -4.98
C LYS A 46 -0.50 -0.87 -4.92
N LYS A 47 -0.77 0.43 -4.73
CA LYS A 47 0.30 1.44 -4.55
C LYS A 47 1.15 1.18 -3.30
N ILE A 48 0.52 0.78 -2.19
CA ILE A 48 1.25 0.42 -0.95
C ILE A 48 2.16 -0.79 -1.21
N ILE A 49 1.65 -1.82 -1.87
CA ILE A 49 2.42 -3.02 -2.25
C ILE A 49 3.59 -2.66 -3.17
N CYS A 50 3.37 -1.80 -4.17
CA CYS A 50 4.46 -1.31 -5.02
C CYS A 50 5.53 -0.55 -4.22
N SER A 51 5.14 0.24 -3.21
CA SER A 51 6.10 0.92 -2.33
C SER A 51 6.93 -0.09 -1.54
N ILE A 52 6.29 -1.12 -1.00
CA ILE A 52 6.98 -2.20 -0.27
C ILE A 52 7.99 -2.91 -1.18
N PHE A 53 7.64 -3.21 -2.44
CA PHE A 53 8.58 -3.83 -3.37
C PHE A 53 9.75 -2.94 -3.73
N LYS A 54 9.52 -1.64 -3.95
CA LYS A 54 10.63 -0.69 -4.15
C LYS A 54 11.56 -0.65 -2.95
N GLU A 55 11.03 -0.65 -1.73
CA GLU A 55 11.83 -0.63 -0.50
C GLU A 55 12.61 -1.94 -0.28
N ARG A 56 12.12 -3.05 -0.82
CA ARG A 56 12.83 -4.34 -0.85
C ARG A 56 13.88 -4.44 -1.97
N GLY A 57 14.00 -3.42 -2.81
CA GLY A 57 14.99 -3.36 -3.89
C GLY A 57 14.52 -3.88 -5.24
N PHE A 58 13.23 -4.20 -5.41
CA PHE A 58 12.69 -4.58 -6.72
C PHE A 58 12.69 -3.37 -7.65
N ASN A 59 13.12 -3.57 -8.88
CA ASN A 59 13.06 -2.57 -9.92
C ASN A 59 11.64 -2.49 -10.54
N ARG A 60 11.42 -1.49 -11.40
CA ARG A 60 10.10 -1.25 -11.98
C ARG A 60 9.60 -2.42 -12.83
N ASP A 61 10.50 -3.03 -13.60
CA ASP A 61 10.16 -4.11 -14.52
C ASP A 61 9.82 -5.39 -13.76
N GLU A 62 10.57 -5.70 -12.70
CA GLU A 62 10.27 -6.81 -11.79
C GLU A 62 8.91 -6.64 -11.12
N ILE A 63 8.59 -5.43 -10.65
CA ILE A 63 7.28 -5.13 -10.06
C ILE A 63 6.17 -5.30 -11.10
N GLU A 64 6.38 -4.85 -12.33
CA GLU A 64 5.41 -4.97 -13.41
C GLU A 64 5.16 -6.44 -13.79
N ILE A 65 6.22 -7.24 -13.91
CA ILE A 65 6.12 -8.68 -14.13
C ILE A 65 5.31 -9.31 -12.98
N LEU A 66 5.71 -9.05 -11.74
CA LEU A 66 5.06 -9.60 -10.55
C LEU A 66 3.56 -9.26 -10.46
N LEU A 67 3.17 -8.06 -10.85
CA LEU A 67 1.76 -7.64 -10.86
C LEU A 67 0.98 -8.19 -12.06
N ASN A 68 1.65 -8.43 -13.19
CA ASN A 68 1.06 -8.93 -14.43
C ASN A 68 0.99 -10.48 -14.48
N SER A 69 1.85 -11.18 -13.76
CA SER A 69 1.91 -12.66 -13.66
C SER A 69 0.66 -13.29 -13.02
N LEU A 70 -0.30 -12.47 -12.57
CA LEU A 70 -1.58 -12.87 -11.98
C LEU A 70 -2.76 -12.82 -12.98
N LYS A 71 -2.50 -12.58 -14.26
CA LYS A 71 -3.53 -12.62 -15.32
C LYS A 71 -3.93 -14.05 -15.69
#